data_AF-A0A9D4AFB4-F1
#
_entry.id   AF-A0A9D4AFB4-F1
#
_cell.length_a   1.000
_cell.length_b   1.000
_cell.length_c   1.000
_cell.angle_alpha   90.00
_cell.angle_beta   90.00
_cell.angle_gamma   90.00
#
_symmetry.space_group_name_H-M   'P 1'
#
loop_
_entity.id
_entity.type
_entity.pdbx_description
1 polymer ?
#
loop_
_entity_poly.entity_id
_entity_poly.type
_entity_poly.pdbx_seq_one_letter_code
_entity_poly.pdbx_strand_id
1 'polypeptide(L)' 'MGDALHSWKTQLVDPNNVLKTWDPTLVNPCSWFHVNCNRENSVIRVDLGNAGLSGPLVPELGLLPNLRYLFW' A
#
# COMPACT_ATOMS: atom_id res chain seq x y z
N MET A 1 8.11 -7.14 0.96
CA MET A 1 7.68 -5.80 0.43
C MET A 1 6.18 -5.64 0.55
N GLY A 2 5.40 -6.62 0.06
CA GLY A 2 3.96 -6.67 0.32
C GLY A 2 3.61 -6.68 1.82
N ASP A 3 4.50 -7.18 2.68
CA ASP A 3 4.29 -7.26 4.13
C ASP A 3 4.08 -5.90 4.80
N ALA A 4 4.82 -4.86 4.38
CA ALA A 4 4.68 -3.52 4.94
C ALA A 4 3.32 -2.89 4.59
N LEU A 5 2.93 -3.00 3.31
CA LEU A 5 1.63 -2.53 2.84
C LEU A 5 0.48 -3.37 3.40
N HIS A 6 0.69 -4.67 3.59
CA HIS A 6 -0.29 -5.55 4.22
C HIS A 6 -0.47 -5.23 5.71
N SER A 7 0.62 -4.98 6.45
CA SER A 7 0.59 -4.50 7.83
C SER A 7 -0.20 -3.20 7.94
N TRP A 8 0.00 -2.29 6.98
CA TRP A 8 -0.80 -1.07 6.96
C TRP A 8 -2.28 -1.37 6.72
N LYS A 9 -2.62 -2.17 5.70
CA LYS A 9 -4.00 -2.57 5.38
C LYS A 9 -4.76 -3.12 6.59
N THR A 10 -4.13 -3.92 7.45
CA THR A 10 -4.81 -4.50 8.62
C THR A 10 -5.16 -3.47 9.69
N GLN A 11 -4.54 -2.30 9.68
CA GLN A 11 -4.83 -1.18 10.58
C GLN A 11 -5.87 -0.21 10.02
N LEU A 12 -6.26 -0.37 8.75
CA LEU A 12 -7.17 0.55 8.08
C LEU A 12 -8.61 0.03 8.09
N VAL A 13 -9.54 0.94 8.33
CA VAL A 13 -10.97 0.75 8.08
C VAL A 13 -11.24 1.10 6.62
N ASP A 14 -11.68 0.09 5.86
CA ASP A 14 -11.95 0.18 4.42
C ASP A 14 -13.42 -0.14 4.10
N PRO A 15 -14.35 0.84 4.27
CA PRO A 15 -15.77 0.60 4.08
C PRO A 15 -16.14 0.33 2.61
N ASN A 16 -15.31 0.77 1.67
CA ASN A 16 -15.57 0.70 0.23
C ASN A 16 -14.81 -0.43 -0.47
N ASN A 17 -14.06 -1.26 0.26
CA ASN A 17 -13.20 -2.32 -0.27
C ASN A 17 -12.15 -1.82 -1.30
N VAL A 18 -11.61 -0.62 -1.11
CA VAL A 18 -10.58 -0.01 -1.98
C VAL A 18 -9.31 -0.88 -1.98
N LEU A 19 -8.95 -1.45 -0.83
CA LEU A 19 -7.75 -2.26 -0.64
C LEU A 19 -7.98 -3.75 -0.97
N LYS A 20 -9.09 -4.10 -1.64
CA LYS A 20 -9.45 -5.50 -1.94
C LYS A 20 -8.35 -6.27 -2.68
N THR A 21 -7.62 -5.59 -3.57
CA THR A 21 -6.56 -6.21 -4.40
C THR A 21 -5.21 -6.34 -3.70
N TRP A 22 -5.08 -5.78 -2.49
CA TRP A 22 -3.88 -5.90 -1.68
C TRP A 22 -3.84 -7.28 -1.03
N ASP A 23 -3.47 -8.26 -1.83
CA ASP A 23 -3.36 -9.66 -1.44
C ASP A 23 -1.90 -9.99 -1.10
N PRO A 24 -1.56 -10.25 0.18
CA PRO A 24 -0.19 -10.53 0.61
C PRO A 24 0.37 -11.85 0.06
N THR A 25 -0.48 -12.74 -0.48
CA THR A 25 -0.04 -13.99 -1.10
C THR A 25 0.54 -13.77 -2.50
N LEU A 26 0.25 -12.61 -3.11
CA LEU A 26 0.84 -12.24 -4.39
C LEU A 26 2.30 -11.81 -4.18
N VAL A 27 3.17 -12.37 -5.02
CA VAL A 27 4.62 -12.11 -4.99
C VAL A 27 4.96 -10.62 -5.13
N ASN A 28 4.12 -9.87 -5.86
CA ASN A 28 4.42 -8.50 -6.23
C ASN A 28 3.27 -7.53 -5.90
N PRO A 29 3.48 -6.54 -5.01
CA PRO A 29 2.48 -5.51 -4.69
C PRO A 29 2.22 -4.53 -5.84
N CYS A 30 2.99 -4.55 -6.93
CA CYS A 30 2.80 -3.66 -8.08
C CYS A 30 1.52 -3.94 -8.89
N SER A 31 0.87 -5.08 -8.69
CA SER A 31 -0.44 -5.39 -9.28
C SER A 31 -1.61 -4.87 -8.44
N TRP A 32 -1.32 -4.36 -7.22
CA TRP A 32 -2.35 -3.85 -6.33
C TRP A 32 -2.83 -2.49 -6.80
N PHE A 33 -4.13 -2.24 -6.68
CA PHE A 33 -4.67 -0.91 -6.98
C PHE A 33 -4.03 0.13 -6.07
N HIS A 34 -3.86 1.34 -6.59
CA HIS A 34 -3.26 2.47 -5.89
C HIS A 34 -1.78 2.32 -5.55
N VAL A 35 -1.11 1.28 -6.06
CA VAL A 35 0.33 1.06 -5.91
C VAL A 35 1.03 1.25 -7.25
N ASN A 36 2.05 2.10 -7.27
CA ASN A 36 2.92 2.32 -8.42
C ASN A 36 4.34 1.90 -8.09
N CYS A 37 4.95 1.15 -9.00
CA CYS A 37 6.32 0.66 -8.88
C CYS A 37 7.25 1.20 -9.95
N ASN A 38 8.56 1.11 -9.67
CA ASN A 38 9.60 1.31 -10.66
C ASN A 38 9.78 0.05 -11.54
N ARG A 39 10.76 0.09 -12.46
CA ARG A 39 11.09 -1.01 -13.38
C ARG A 39 11.63 -2.27 -12.68
N GLU A 40 12.05 -2.14 -11.42
CA GLU A 40 12.60 -3.23 -10.59
C GLU A 40 11.53 -3.84 -9.66
N ASN A 41 10.24 -3.55 -9.91
CA ASN A 41 9.11 -3.96 -9.07
C ASN A 41 9.17 -3.44 -7.62
N SER A 42 9.88 -2.33 -7.40
CA SER A 42 9.92 -1.66 -6.10
C SER A 42 8.85 -0.59 -6.02
N VAL A 43 8.07 -0.60 -4.92
CA VAL A 43 7.01 0.38 -4.66
C VAL A 43 7.64 1.76 -4.53
N ILE A 44 7.21 2.70 -5.39
CA ILE A 44 7.67 4.09 -5.38
C ILE A 44 6.58 5.08 -4.99
N ARG A 45 5.31 4.70 -5.16
CA ARG A 45 4.17 5.54 -4.84
C ARG A 45 2.98 4.71 -4.39
N VAL A 46 2.28 5.21 -3.37
CA VAL A 46 0.98 4.72 -2.93
C VAL A 46 0.00 5.89 -2.87
N ASP A 47 -1.15 5.76 -3.51
CA ASP A 47 -2.11 6.86 -3.70
C ASP A 47 -3.53 6.47 -3.26
N LEU A 48 -3.82 6.71 -1.99
CA LEU A 48 -5.08 6.40 -1.32
C LEU A 48 -5.89 7.65 -0.98
N GLY A 49 -5.52 8.80 -1.56
CA GLY A 49 -6.21 10.05 -1.29
C GLY A 49 -7.68 10.00 -1.70
N ASN A 50 -8.54 10.53 -0.84
CA ASN A 50 -9.99 10.56 -1.05
C ASN A 50 -10.65 9.17 -1.21
N ALA A 51 -9.98 8.09 -0.76
CA ALA A 51 -10.51 6.73 -0.78
C ALA A 51 -11.54 6.43 0.34
N GLY A 52 -11.74 7.39 1.27
CA GLY A 52 -12.62 7.21 2.43
C GLY A 52 -12.09 6.20 3.45
N LEU A 53 -10.78 5.95 3.43
CA LEU A 53 -10.10 5.09 4.39
C LEU A 53 -9.83 5.86 5.68
N SER A 54 -9.84 5.17 6.82
CA SER A 54 -9.48 5.75 8.10
C SER A 54 -8.60 4.80 8.90
N GLY A 55 -7.70 5.33 9.72
CA GLY A 55 -6.74 4.53 10.49
C GLY A 55 -5.36 5.19 10.55
N PRO A 56 -4.44 4.62 11.34
CA PRO A 56 -3.10 5.15 11.50
C PRO A 56 -2.19 4.81 10.33
N LEU A 57 -1.14 5.62 10.15
CA LEU A 57 0.06 5.19 9.44
C LEU A 57 0.87 4.24 10.31
N VAL A 58 1.51 3.24 9.70
CA VAL A 58 2.32 2.25 10.41
C VAL A 58 3.81 2.45 10.12
N PRO A 59 4.71 2.22 11.09
CA PRO A 59 6.15 2.43 10.91
C PRO A 59 6.76 1.52 9.84
N GLU A 60 6.14 0.37 9.55
CA GLU A 60 6.58 -0.58 8.53
C GLU A 60 6.59 0.02 7.12
N LEU A 61 5.83 1.10 6.87
CA LEU A 61 5.92 1.85 5.61
C LEU A 61 7.34 2.41 5.38
N GLY A 62 8.08 2.69 6.44
CA GLY A 62 9.49 3.11 6.38
C GLY A 62 10.44 2.01 5.90
N LEU A 63 9.99 0.75 5.83
CA LEU A 63 10.76 -0.37 5.29
C LEU A 63 10.70 -0.46 3.75
N LEU A 64 9.91 0.40 3.10
CA LEU A 64 9.82 0.47 1.64
C LEU A 64 10.97 1.34 1.10
N PRO A 65 12.05 0.74 0.55
CA PRO A 65 13.32 1.44 0.34
C PRO A 65 13.26 2.51 -0.76
N ASN A 66 12.30 2.38 -1.69
CA ASN A 66 12.16 3.29 -2.82
C ASN A 66 10.86 4.10 -2.76
N LEU A 67 10.12 4.08 -1.64
CA LEU A 67 8.90 4.85 -1.51
C LEU A 67 9.24 6.35 -1.51
N ARG A 68 8.66 7.08 -2.47
CA ARG A 68 8.88 8.52 -2.66
C ARG A 68 7.63 9.35 -2.44
N TYR A 69 6.47 8.77 -2.73
CA TYR A 69 5.19 9.45 -2.63
C TYR A 69 4.19 8.60 -1.87
N LEU A 70 3.69 9.13 -0.77
CA LEU A 70 2.59 8.54 -0.01
C LEU A 70 1.49 9.59 0.06
N PHE A 71 0.38 9.34 -0.63
CA PHE A 71 -0.80 10.18 -0.57
C PHE A 71 -1.90 9.41 0.15
N TRP A 72 -2.33 9.93 1.30
CA TRP A 72 -3.24 9.31 2.26
C TRP A 72 -4.21 10.36 2.79
#